data_AF-A0A6G7WGJ2-F1
#
_entry.id   AF-A0A6G7WGJ2-F1
#
_cell.length_a   1.000
_cell.length_b   1.000
_cell.length_c   1.000
_cell.angle_alpha   90.00
_cell.angle_beta   90.00
_cell.angle_gamma   90.00
#
_symmetry.space_group_name_H-M   'P 1'
#
loop_
_entity.id
_entity.type
_entity.pdbx_description
1 polymer ?
#
loop_
_entity_poly.entity_id
_entity_poly.type
_entity_poly.pdbx_seq_one_letter_code
_entity_poly.pdbx_strand_id
1 'polypeptide(L)'
;MRKEKIKEVIFNHQEFILYSEEVNAIINGWAERHRDRFLQISSDIDPKVLIHDIAEDKSTTTHENMMFCKRIIDARTENASIAYSTTNYHVFRSGFLAQEVGVKADGIGARTKWYFWPNAMISEVVGVFSRQSKRQWLFIAGLILFFGLVGYAYTLIY
;
A
#
# COMPACT_ATOMS: atom_id res chain seq x y z
N MET A 1 28.32 -17.81 -16.13
CA MET A 1 28.10 -18.49 -17.44
C MET A 1 26.64 -18.86 -17.68
N ARG A 2 25.99 -19.69 -16.84
CA ARG A 2 24.57 -20.06 -17.06
C ARG A 2 23.59 -18.90 -16.82
N LYS A 3 23.84 -18.06 -15.80
CA LYS A 3 22.96 -16.94 -15.43
C LYS A 3 23.01 -15.80 -16.44
N GLU A 4 24.18 -15.52 -16.98
CA GLU A 4 24.44 -14.44 -17.94
C GLU A 4 23.76 -14.75 -19.27
N LYS A 5 23.80 -16.02 -19.69
CA LYS A 5 23.07 -16.51 -20.86
C LYS A 5 21.55 -16.43 -20.68
N ILE A 6 21.05 -16.72 -19.47
CA ILE A 6 19.61 -16.57 -19.14
C ILE A 6 19.21 -15.09 -19.17
N LYS A 7 20.03 -14.20 -18.58
CA LYS A 7 19.79 -12.75 -18.62
C LYS A 7 19.73 -12.25 -20.05
N GLU A 8 20.70 -12.63 -20.88
CA GLU A 8 20.77 -12.24 -22.30
C GLU A 8 19.53 -12.69 -23.07
N VAL A 9 19.06 -13.93 -22.85
CA VAL A 9 17.82 -14.43 -23.46
C VAL A 9 16.60 -13.62 -23.02
N ILE A 10 16.50 -13.26 -21.74
CA ILE A 10 15.38 -12.45 -21.22
C ILE A 10 15.43 -11.03 -21.82
N PHE A 11 16.58 -10.37 -21.77
CA PHE A 11 16.71 -8.98 -22.23
C PHE A 11 16.51 -8.81 -23.75
N ASN A 12 16.81 -9.86 -24.52
CA ASN A 12 16.60 -9.86 -25.96
C ASN A 12 15.24 -10.44 -26.38
N HIS A 13 14.41 -10.88 -25.43
CA HIS A 13 13.09 -11.42 -25.73
C HIS A 13 12.13 -10.28 -26.13
N GLN A 14 11.40 -10.47 -27.24
CA GLN A 14 10.53 -9.42 -27.80
C GLN A 14 9.49 -8.92 -26.79
N GLU A 15 8.85 -9.80 -26.03
CA GLU A 15 7.88 -9.39 -25.00
C GLU A 15 8.52 -8.55 -23.90
N PHE A 16 9.76 -8.87 -23.51
CA PHE A 16 10.48 -8.11 -22.49
C PHE A 16 10.88 -6.72 -23.03
N ILE A 17 11.29 -6.65 -24.29
CA ILE A 17 11.62 -5.38 -24.96
C ILE A 17 10.37 -4.49 -25.02
N LEU A 18 9.24 -5.02 -25.51
CA LEU A 18 7.97 -4.27 -25.60
C LEU A 18 7.52 -3.79 -24.21
N TYR A 19 7.57 -4.65 -23.20
CA TYR A 19 7.26 -4.27 -21.83
C TYR A 19 8.20 -3.16 -21.30
N SER A 20 9.51 -3.28 -21.58
CA SER A 20 10.51 -2.27 -21.18
C SER A 20 10.26 -0.93 -21.87
N GLU A 21 9.88 -0.93 -23.15
CA GLU A 21 9.51 0.27 -23.89
C GLU A 21 8.27 0.94 -23.31
N GLU A 22 7.23 0.17 -22.97
CA GLU A 22 6.03 0.70 -22.30
C GLU A 22 6.35 1.32 -20.94
N VAL A 23 7.15 0.63 -20.12
CA VAL A 23 7.60 1.14 -18.82
C VAL A 23 8.42 2.42 -19.00
N ASN A 24 9.35 2.45 -19.95
CA ASN A 24 10.16 3.64 -20.24
C ASN A 24 9.29 4.81 -20.72
N ALA A 25 8.28 4.56 -21.56
CA ALA A 25 7.35 5.60 -21.99
C ALA A 25 6.57 6.21 -20.81
N ILE A 26 6.15 5.39 -19.84
CA ILE A 26 5.49 5.85 -18.61
C ILE A 26 6.44 6.70 -17.77
N ILE A 27 7.68 6.23 -17.55
CA ILE A 27 8.70 6.93 -16.76
C ILE A 27 9.06 8.26 -17.41
N ASN A 28 9.36 8.27 -18.71
CA ASN A 28 9.72 9.48 -19.46
C ASN A 28 8.56 10.48 -19.50
N GLY A 29 7.33 10.01 -19.74
CA GLY A 29 6.15 10.87 -19.72
C GLY A 29 5.88 11.45 -18.33
N TRP A 30 6.18 10.72 -17.25
CA TRP A 30 6.13 11.27 -15.89
C TRP A 30 7.24 12.31 -15.67
N ALA A 31 8.47 12.03 -16.09
CA ALA A 31 9.60 12.95 -15.93
C ALA A 31 9.39 14.26 -16.70
N GLU A 32 8.82 14.19 -17.91
CA GLU A 32 8.50 15.36 -18.71
C GLU A 32 7.41 16.23 -18.08
N ARG A 33 6.32 15.62 -17.58
CA ARG A 33 5.25 16.36 -16.88
C ARG A 33 5.75 17.15 -15.67
N HIS A 34 6.83 16.69 -15.03
CA HIS A 34 7.39 17.31 -13.83
C HIS A 34 8.69 18.07 -14.10
N ARG A 35 9.13 18.18 -15.35
CA ARG A 35 10.39 18.81 -15.75
C ARG A 35 10.52 20.22 -15.19
N ASP A 36 9.49 21.05 -15.31
CA ASP A 36 9.54 22.43 -14.84
C ASP A 36 9.68 22.51 -13.30
N ARG A 37 9.02 21.60 -12.57
CA ARG A 37 9.20 21.48 -11.11
C ARG A 37 10.63 21.06 -10.76
N PHE A 38 11.24 20.16 -11.55
CA PHE A 38 12.64 19.78 -11.36
C PHE A 38 13.63 20.91 -11.68
N LEU A 39 13.32 21.77 -12.67
CA LEU A 39 14.18 22.90 -13.05
C LEU A 39 14.07 24.09 -12.10
N GLN A 40 12.95 24.23 -11.39
CA GLN A 40 12.70 25.31 -10.44
C GLN A 40 13.11 24.97 -9.00
N ILE A 41 13.78 23.84 -8.78
CA ILE A 41 14.25 23.43 -7.44
C ILE A 41 15.30 24.44 -6.96
N SER A 42 14.97 25.13 -5.88
CA SER A 42 15.94 25.92 -5.14
C SER A 42 16.81 25.00 -4.28
N SER A 43 18.09 25.35 -4.11
CA SER A 43 19.10 24.52 -3.44
C SER A 43 18.87 24.28 -1.95
N ASP A 44 17.85 24.92 -1.38
CA ASP A 44 17.40 24.81 0.02
C ASP A 44 16.37 23.68 0.24
N ILE A 45 15.82 23.09 -0.82
CA ILE A 45 14.82 22.02 -0.72
C ILE A 45 15.51 20.66 -0.54
N ASP A 46 15.12 19.90 0.49
CA ASP A 46 15.57 18.52 0.66
C ASP A 46 15.10 17.65 -0.53
N PRO A 47 16.01 17.03 -1.30
CA PRO A 47 15.67 16.18 -2.44
C PRO A 47 14.69 15.05 -2.09
N LYS A 48 14.71 14.54 -0.85
CA LYS A 48 13.80 13.47 -0.42
C LYS A 48 12.35 13.94 -0.34
N VAL A 49 12.12 15.14 0.16
CA VAL A 49 10.77 15.74 0.26
C VAL A 49 10.21 15.94 -1.15
N LEU A 50 11.03 16.45 -2.06
CA LEU A 50 10.63 16.66 -3.43
C LEU A 50 10.29 15.34 -4.16
N ILE A 51 11.12 14.31 -4.02
CA ILE A 51 10.86 13.00 -4.65
C ILE A 51 9.53 12.42 -4.12
N HIS A 52 9.29 12.55 -2.82
CA HIS A 52 8.04 12.11 -2.20
C HIS A 52 6.83 12.86 -2.79
N ASP A 53 6.88 14.19 -2.83
CA ASP A 53 5.78 15.02 -3.31
C ASP A 53 5.44 14.82 -4.79
N ILE A 54 6.45 14.58 -5.64
CA ILE A 54 6.25 14.33 -7.07
C ILE A 54 5.80 12.87 -7.32
N ALA A 55 6.25 11.91 -6.50
CA ALA A 55 5.78 10.54 -6.56
C ALA A 55 4.30 10.41 -6.12
N GLU A 56 3.87 11.22 -5.16
CA GLU A 56 2.50 11.25 -4.64
C GLU A 56 1.55 12.22 -5.38
N ASP A 57 1.97 12.81 -6.51
CA ASP A 57 1.29 13.87 -7.27
C ASP A 57 -0.22 13.61 -7.57
N LYS A 58 -0.65 12.34 -7.53
CA LYS A 58 -2.06 11.97 -7.73
C LYS A 58 -2.76 11.30 -6.56
N SER A 59 -2.03 10.69 -5.62
CA SER A 59 -2.63 9.86 -4.57
C SER A 59 -2.07 10.22 -3.22
N THR A 60 -2.91 10.76 -2.34
CA THR A 60 -2.54 11.19 -0.98
C THR A 60 -2.70 10.06 0.04
N THR A 61 -3.36 8.97 -0.36
CA THR A 61 -3.56 7.79 0.49
C THR A 61 -3.37 6.50 -0.28
N THR A 62 -3.01 5.41 0.43
CA THR A 62 -2.93 4.06 -0.14
C THR A 62 -4.24 3.61 -0.80
N HIS A 63 -5.39 4.04 -0.25
CA HIS A 63 -6.71 3.76 -0.83
C HIS A 63 -6.90 4.46 -2.18
N GLU A 64 -6.59 5.76 -2.24
CA GLU A 64 -6.66 6.53 -3.49
C GLU A 64 -5.73 5.95 -4.55
N ASN A 65 -4.49 5.61 -4.17
CA ASN A 65 -3.55 4.99 -5.08
C ASN A 65 -4.12 3.70 -5.70
N MET A 66 -4.72 2.85 -4.87
CA MET A 66 -5.32 1.60 -5.34
C MET A 66 -6.53 1.82 -6.27
N MET A 67 -7.37 2.82 -5.97
CA MET A 67 -8.49 3.23 -6.84
C MET A 67 -8.02 3.80 -8.19
N PHE A 68 -6.95 4.60 -8.20
CA PHE A 68 -6.36 5.11 -9.45
C PHE A 68 -5.75 3.99 -10.28
N CYS A 69 -4.97 3.11 -9.67
CA CYS A 69 -4.41 1.93 -10.32
C CYS A 69 -5.51 1.04 -10.90
N LYS A 70 -6.58 0.75 -10.15
CA LYS A 70 -7.72 -0.02 -10.64
C LYS A 70 -8.32 0.59 -11.90
N ARG A 71 -8.58 1.90 -11.91
CA ARG A 71 -9.16 2.58 -13.08
C ARG A 71 -8.27 2.48 -14.32
N ILE A 72 -6.96 2.60 -14.16
CA ILE A 72 -6.01 2.46 -15.29
C ILE A 72 -6.02 1.03 -15.82
N ILE A 73 -6.06 0.04 -14.93
CA ILE A 73 -6.05 -1.38 -15.30
C ILE A 73 -7.36 -1.77 -15.98
N ASP A 74 -8.51 -1.41 -15.41
CA ASP A 74 -9.83 -1.68 -15.99
C ASP A 74 -9.98 -1.06 -17.39
N ALA A 75 -9.39 0.11 -17.63
CA ALA A 75 -9.44 0.78 -18.92
C ALA A 75 -8.58 0.10 -20.01
N ARG A 76 -7.62 -0.74 -19.62
CA ARG A 76 -6.71 -1.44 -20.54
C ARG A 76 -7.05 -2.91 -20.71
N THR A 77 -7.49 -3.57 -19.63
CA THR A 77 -7.71 -5.01 -19.59
C THR A 77 -8.90 -5.32 -18.70
N GLU A 78 -9.96 -5.86 -19.31
CA GLU A 78 -11.10 -6.37 -18.58
C GLU A 78 -10.70 -7.63 -17.78
N ASN A 79 -11.08 -7.70 -16.50
CA ASN A 79 -10.76 -8.82 -15.60
C ASN A 79 -9.26 -9.13 -15.42
N ALA A 80 -8.40 -8.10 -15.39
CA ALA A 80 -6.98 -8.30 -15.15
C ALA A 80 -6.68 -8.97 -13.80
N SER A 81 -5.74 -9.91 -13.78
CA SER A 81 -5.12 -10.42 -12.55
C SER A 81 -4.15 -9.37 -12.01
N ILE A 82 -4.42 -8.86 -10.81
CA ILE A 82 -3.65 -7.75 -10.23
C ILE A 82 -2.73 -8.30 -9.14
N ALA A 83 -1.50 -7.80 -9.05
CA ALA A 83 -0.61 -8.07 -7.93
C ALA A 83 -0.08 -6.75 -7.38
N TYR A 84 -0.01 -6.61 -6.05
CA TYR A 84 0.61 -5.46 -5.39
C TYR A 84 1.82 -5.92 -4.58
N SER A 85 2.85 -5.08 -4.54
CA SER A 85 4.06 -5.34 -3.76
C SER A 85 4.23 -4.26 -2.69
N THR A 86 4.36 -4.68 -1.44
CA THR A 86 4.58 -3.79 -0.29
C THR A 86 5.41 -4.52 0.78
N THR A 87 5.83 -3.84 1.85
CA THR A 87 6.56 -4.49 2.95
C THR A 87 5.70 -5.55 3.66
N ASN A 88 6.32 -6.61 4.19
CA ASN A 88 5.62 -7.74 4.85
C ASN A 88 4.59 -7.35 5.93
N TYR A 89 4.71 -6.19 6.57
CA TYR A 89 3.74 -5.75 7.56
C TYR A 89 2.50 -5.08 6.93
N HIS A 90 2.68 -4.38 5.79
CA HIS A 90 1.61 -3.70 5.06
C HIS A 90 0.76 -4.60 4.16
N VAL A 91 1.18 -5.87 3.94
CA VAL A 91 0.43 -6.80 3.09
C VAL A 91 -0.99 -7.01 3.62
N PHE A 92 -1.17 -7.09 4.94
CA PHE A 92 -2.49 -7.29 5.55
C PHE A 92 -3.44 -6.12 5.29
N ARG A 93 -3.01 -4.88 5.59
CA ARG A 93 -3.83 -3.68 5.37
C ARG A 93 -4.09 -3.43 3.89
N SER A 94 -3.09 -3.69 3.04
CA SER A 94 -3.23 -3.55 1.59
C SER A 94 -4.23 -4.58 1.05
N GLY A 95 -4.25 -5.80 1.60
CA GLY A 95 -5.27 -6.81 1.28
C GLY A 95 -6.68 -6.37 1.69
N PHE A 96 -6.84 -5.80 2.88
CA PHE A 96 -8.13 -5.25 3.32
C PHE A 96 -8.62 -4.12 2.41
N LEU A 97 -7.72 -3.18 2.08
CA LEU A 97 -8.03 -2.09 1.15
C LEU A 97 -8.35 -2.61 -0.27
N ALA A 98 -7.67 -3.67 -0.74
CA ALA A 98 -7.93 -4.25 -2.05
C ALA A 98 -9.34 -4.86 -2.11
N GLN A 99 -9.77 -5.50 -1.01
CA GLN A 99 -11.12 -6.01 -0.86
C GLN A 99 -12.16 -4.87 -0.82
N GLU A 100 -11.89 -3.77 -0.12
CA GLU A 100 -12.75 -2.58 -0.06
C GLU A 100 -12.94 -1.93 -1.45
N VAL A 101 -11.87 -1.91 -2.25
CA VAL A 101 -11.85 -1.36 -3.63
C VAL A 101 -12.38 -2.37 -4.67
N GLY A 102 -12.76 -3.58 -4.25
CA GLY A 102 -13.31 -4.62 -5.15
C GLY A 102 -12.28 -5.19 -6.13
N VAL A 103 -11.00 -5.16 -5.77
CA VAL A 103 -9.89 -5.63 -6.60
C VAL A 103 -9.46 -7.02 -6.11
N LYS A 104 -9.53 -8.01 -7.01
CA LYS A 104 -8.90 -9.32 -6.79
C LYS A 104 -7.40 -9.17 -7.04
N ALA A 105 -6.65 -8.80 -6.01
CA ALA A 105 -5.20 -8.67 -6.10
C ALA A 105 -4.44 -9.51 -5.07
N ASP A 106 -3.35 -10.12 -5.52
CA ASP A 106 -2.42 -10.86 -4.69
C ASP A 106 -1.31 -9.95 -4.15
N GLY A 107 -1.06 -10.04 -2.85
CA GLY A 107 -0.04 -9.25 -2.16
C GLY A 107 1.30 -9.96 -2.07
N ILE A 108 2.36 -9.38 -2.63
CA ILE A 108 3.74 -9.85 -2.51
C ILE A 108 4.44 -9.01 -1.44
N GLY A 109 4.81 -9.66 -0.33
CA GLY A 109 5.52 -9.03 0.76
C GLY A 109 7.03 -8.92 0.53
N ALA A 110 7.58 -7.71 0.63
CA ALA A 110 9.01 -7.45 0.65
C ALA A 110 9.59 -7.73 2.06
N ARG A 111 10.79 -8.34 2.10
CA ARG A 111 11.48 -8.73 3.35
C ARG A 111 11.56 -7.55 4.32
N THR A 112 10.88 -7.69 5.45
CA THR A 112 11.00 -6.80 6.60
C THR A 112 11.90 -7.45 7.65
N LYS A 113 12.70 -6.64 8.38
CA LYS A 113 13.48 -7.14 9.51
C LYS A 113 12.54 -7.71 10.60
N TRP A 114 12.78 -8.95 11.01
CA TRP A 114 11.86 -9.73 11.86
C TRP A 114 11.50 -9.06 13.18
N TYR A 115 12.45 -8.34 13.80
CA TYR A 115 12.27 -7.70 15.11
C TYR A 115 11.37 -6.45 15.06
N PHE A 116 11.20 -5.83 13.89
CA PHE A 116 10.34 -4.66 13.71
C PHE A 116 8.91 -5.05 13.30
N TRP A 117 8.78 -6.22 12.66
CA TRP A 117 7.54 -6.74 12.09
C TRP A 117 6.37 -6.87 13.10
N PRO A 118 6.52 -7.44 14.32
CA PRO A 118 5.38 -7.64 15.21
C PRO A 118 4.81 -6.32 15.74
N ASN A 119 5.67 -5.36 16.10
CA ASN A 119 5.22 -4.06 16.60
C ASN A 119 4.50 -3.23 15.50
N ALA A 120 5.03 -3.27 14.27
CA ALA A 120 4.41 -2.61 13.13
C ALA A 120 3.06 -3.26 12.76
N MET A 121 2.97 -4.60 12.79
CA MET A 121 1.73 -5.31 12.50
C MET A 121 0.63 -5.02 13.52
N ILE A 122 0.94 -4.95 14.82
CA ILE A 122 -0.03 -4.56 15.85
C ILE A 122 -0.56 -3.15 15.61
N SER A 123 0.33 -2.19 15.37
CA SER A 123 -0.06 -0.81 15.09
C SER A 123 -0.93 -0.69 13.83
N GLU A 124 -0.68 -1.53 12.83
CA GLU A 124 -1.42 -1.56 11.58
C GLU A 124 -2.81 -2.17 11.73
N VAL A 125 -2.93 -3.26 12.50
CA VAL A 125 -4.21 -3.85 12.89
C VAL A 125 -5.03 -2.84 13.71
N VAL A 126 -4.41 -2.19 14.70
CA VAL A 126 -5.06 -1.12 15.48
C VAL A 126 -5.47 0.06 14.59
N GLY A 127 -4.68 0.42 13.58
CA GLY A 127 -5.02 1.47 12.61
C GLY A 127 -6.22 1.12 11.72
N VAL A 128 -6.37 -0.15 11.33
CA VAL A 128 -7.55 -0.63 10.59
C VAL A 128 -8.78 -0.64 11.50
N PHE A 129 -8.65 -1.08 12.74
CA PHE A 129 -9.74 -1.05 13.73
C PHE A 129 -10.11 0.38 14.15
N SER A 130 -9.16 1.30 14.27
CA SER A 130 -9.43 2.69 14.66
C SER A 130 -10.17 3.48 13.58
N ARG A 131 -10.06 3.06 12.31
CA ARG A 131 -10.81 3.64 11.19
C ARG A 131 -12.30 3.27 11.22
N GLN A 132 -12.70 2.25 11.96
CA GLN A 132 -14.09 1.86 12.14
C GLN A 132 -14.71 2.59 13.34
N SER A 133 -15.36 3.73 13.05
CA SER A 133 -16.46 4.41 13.80
C SER A 133 -16.47 4.40 15.34
N LYS A 134 -16.70 5.57 15.94
CA LYS A 134 -17.00 5.81 17.39
C LYS A 134 -17.93 4.76 18.04
N ARG A 135 -18.80 4.12 17.26
CA ARG A 135 -19.69 3.01 17.67
C ARG A 135 -18.96 1.79 18.22
N GLN A 136 -17.81 1.39 17.67
CA GLN A 136 -17.08 0.23 18.17
C GLN A 136 -16.42 0.52 19.52
N TRP A 137 -15.86 1.72 19.68
CA TRP A 137 -15.36 2.19 20.97
C TRP A 137 -16.45 2.29 22.04
N LEU A 138 -17.65 2.77 21.67
CA LEU A 138 -18.80 2.78 22.57
C LEU A 138 -19.25 1.37 22.97
N PHE A 139 -19.20 0.41 22.05
CA PHE A 139 -19.56 -0.98 22.32
C PHE A 139 -18.57 -1.67 23.28
N ILE A 140 -17.26 -1.46 23.06
CA ILE A 140 -16.20 -1.97 23.94
C ILE A 140 -16.31 -1.34 25.33
N ALA A 141 -16.50 -0.02 25.40
CA ALA A 141 -16.72 0.67 26.67
C ALA A 141 -17.95 0.11 27.41
N GLY A 142 -19.05 -0.14 26.69
CA GLY A 142 -20.26 -0.77 27.24
C GLY A 142 -20.00 -2.17 27.79
N LEU A 143 -19.22 -3.00 27.10
CA LEU A 143 -18.86 -4.34 27.57
C LEU A 143 -18.02 -4.31 28.85
N ILE A 144 -17.02 -3.43 28.91
CA ILE A 144 -16.17 -3.27 30.11
C ILE A 144 -17.02 -2.84 31.30
N LEU A 145 -17.94 -1.89 31.09
CA LEU A 145 -18.82 -1.38 32.13
C LEU A 145 -19.80 -2.47 32.61
N PHE A 146 -20.34 -3.27 31.69
CA PHE A 146 -21.20 -4.40 32.01
C PHE A 146 -20.49 -5.46 32.84
N PHE A 147 -19.31 -5.93 32.41
CA PHE A 147 -18.54 -6.92 33.16
C PHE A 147 -18.04 -6.39 34.50
N GLY A 148 -17.68 -5.11 34.58
CA GLY A 148 -17.33 -4.44 35.83
C GLY A 148 -18.50 -4.41 36.83
N LEU A 149 -19.71 -4.07 36.36
CA LEU A 149 -20.92 -4.09 37.19
C LEU A 149 -21.30 -5.49 37.66
N VAL A 150 -21.20 -6.49 36.78
CA VAL A 150 -21.46 -7.89 37.13
C VAL A 150 -20.46 -8.38 38.19
N GLY A 151 -19.17 -8.07 38.03
CA GLY A 151 -18.15 -8.41 39.01
C GLY A 151 -18.38 -7.72 40.37
N TYR A 152 -18.76 -6.44 40.35
CA TYR A 152 -19.09 -5.69 41.57
C TYR A 152 -20.32 -6.23 42.30
N ALA A 153 -21.39 -6.55 41.56
CA ALA A 153 -22.57 -7.20 42.12
C ALA A 153 -22.24 -8.59 42.69
N TYR A 154 -21.37 -9.36 42.02
CA TYR A 154 -20.90 -10.65 42.53
C TYR A 154 -20.20 -10.49 43.88
N THR A 155 -19.32 -9.50 44.05
CA THR A 155 -18.65 -9.20 45.33
C THR A 155 -19.56 -8.61 46.42
N LEU A 156 -20.78 -8.19 46.08
CA LEU A 156 -21.77 -7.73 47.07
C LEU A 156 -22.71 -8.85 47.52
N ILE A 157 -22.86 -9.89 46.71
CA ILE A 157 -23.75 -11.03 46.96
C ILE A 157 -23.02 -12.16 47.71
N TYR A 158 -21.69 -12.25 47.57
CA TYR A 158 -20.82 -13.25 48.20
C TYR A 158 -19.72 -12.58 49.01
#